data_AF-A0AA38YZD5-F1
#
_entry.id   AF-A0AA38YZD5-F1
#
_cell.length_a   1.000
_cell.length_b   1.000
_cell.length_c   1.000
_cell.angle_alpha   90.00
_cell.angle_beta   90.00
_cell.angle_gamma   90.00
#
_symmetry.space_group_name_H-M   'P 1'
#
loop_
_entity.id
_entity.type
_entity.pdbx_description
1 polymer ?
#
loop_
_entity_poly.entity_id
_entity_poly.type
_entity_poly.pdbx_seq_one_letter_code
_entity_poly.pdbx_strand_id
1 'polypeptide(L)'
;MSKFEVFSGILSNNASLNPDFYNWNRVKLRYCDGASFAGDAKFDNGTSILYFRGQKIWQAIINDLLPKGLSKAKKALLSGCSAGGLASFLHCDNFTSFLPQNASVKCLSDAGFFLDEKDISLNHSMRAFYEELIALQGVEKNLHENCTSSLHYPHLCFFPQYALEFIKTPFFILNSAYDVYQFHHMLVPPTADLHGRWNHCKLDPVACNPNQLSILQGFRKDMLTALKQFYTYSRRGGMFINSCFAHCQSESQDTWLAIDSPRVNNKTIAEAIGDWYFSRRITKEIDCAYPCDTTCHNLIPLA
;
A
#
# COMPACT_ATOMS: atom_id res chain seq x y z
N MET A 1 17.98 8.29 -8.86
CA MET A 1 17.23 8.93 -7.75
C MET A 1 17.82 10.30 -7.49
N SER A 2 16.99 11.34 -7.31
CA SER A 2 17.46 12.67 -6.89
C SER A 2 18.10 12.61 -5.50
N LYS A 3 19.01 13.55 -5.19
CA LYS A 3 19.61 13.66 -3.85
C LYS A 3 18.60 14.13 -2.79
N PHE A 4 17.61 14.91 -3.20
CA PHE A 4 16.58 15.47 -2.34
C PHE A 4 15.21 14.90 -2.69
N GLU A 5 14.44 14.57 -1.65
CA GLU A 5 13.04 14.20 -1.76
C GLU A 5 12.17 15.43 -1.54
N VAL A 6 11.15 15.63 -2.36
CA VAL A 6 10.16 16.68 -2.14
C VAL A 6 9.08 16.13 -1.20
N PHE A 7 8.79 16.85 -0.13
CA PHE A 7 7.71 16.50 0.78
C PHE A 7 6.41 17.21 0.37
N SER A 8 5.48 16.43 -0.18
CA SER A 8 4.15 16.85 -0.61
C SER A 8 3.06 15.98 0.04
N GLY A 9 1.78 16.33 -0.18
CA GLY A 9 0.65 15.59 0.38
C GLY A 9 0.76 15.48 1.90
N ILE A 10 0.66 14.25 2.42
CA ILE A 10 0.79 13.93 3.85
C ILE A 10 2.13 14.36 4.48
N LEU A 11 3.17 14.59 3.68
CA LEU A 11 4.49 15.05 4.16
C LEU A 11 4.68 16.58 4.08
N SER A 12 3.75 17.31 3.45
CA SER A 12 3.85 18.77 3.34
C SER A 12 3.91 19.44 4.73
N ASN A 13 4.75 20.47 4.90
CA ASN A 13 4.75 21.34 6.09
C ASN A 13 3.82 22.54 5.99
N ASN A 14 3.08 22.68 4.89
CA ASN A 14 2.12 23.76 4.75
C ASN A 14 0.78 23.35 5.39
N ALA A 15 0.34 24.08 6.41
CA ALA A 15 -0.90 23.81 7.13
C ALA A 15 -2.14 23.85 6.22
N SER A 16 -2.15 24.65 5.16
CA SER A 16 -3.26 24.67 4.19
C SER A 16 -3.28 23.44 3.28
N LEU A 17 -2.15 22.74 3.13
CA LEU A 17 -2.01 21.55 2.28
C LEU A 17 -2.04 20.24 3.08
N ASN A 18 -1.72 20.29 4.37
CA ASN A 18 -1.64 19.14 5.27
C ASN A 18 -2.02 19.53 6.71
N PRO A 19 -3.27 19.93 6.97
CA PRO A 19 -3.68 20.58 8.22
C PRO A 19 -3.40 19.74 9.47
N ASP A 20 -3.42 18.42 9.34
CA ASP A 20 -3.34 17.48 10.45
C ASP A 20 -1.92 17.03 10.79
N PHE A 21 -1.02 17.02 9.79
CA PHE A 21 0.35 16.52 9.96
C PHE A 21 1.45 17.55 9.62
N TYR A 22 1.11 18.78 9.23
CA TYR A 22 2.10 19.77 8.74
C TYR A 22 3.27 20.02 9.70
N ASN A 23 3.01 20.02 11.02
CA ASN A 23 4.00 20.30 12.04
C ASN A 23 4.63 19.03 12.66
N TRP A 24 4.51 17.88 12.00
CA TRP A 24 5.12 16.65 12.47
C TRP A 24 6.59 16.54 12.02
N ASN A 25 7.35 15.76 12.79
CA ASN A 25 8.63 15.25 12.31
C ASN A 25 8.35 14.28 11.15
N ARG A 26 9.06 14.47 10.04
CA ARG A 26 8.83 13.72 8.79
C ARG A 26 10.11 13.05 8.38
N VAL A 27 10.01 11.76 8.06
CA VAL A 27 11.15 10.93 7.66
C VAL A 27 10.71 10.11 6.44
N LYS A 28 11.50 10.15 5.37
CA LYS A 28 11.29 9.32 4.18
C LYS A 28 12.36 8.24 4.13
N LEU A 29 11.92 6.99 4.15
CA LEU A 29 12.79 5.82 3.98
C LEU A 29 12.92 5.53 2.49
N ARG A 30 14.16 5.52 1.98
CA ARG A 30 14.41 5.18 0.57
C ARG A 30 14.36 3.67 0.40
N TYR A 31 13.49 3.22 -0.50
CA TYR A 31 13.37 1.81 -0.84
C TYR A 31 14.56 1.36 -1.70
N CYS A 32 15.36 0.43 -1.18
CA CYS A 32 16.57 -0.05 -1.85
C CYS A 32 16.83 -1.55 -1.64
N ASP A 33 15.89 -2.29 -1.05
CA ASP A 33 16.09 -3.69 -0.68
C ASP A 33 15.39 -4.70 -1.62
N GLY A 34 14.32 -4.29 -2.31
CA GLY A 34 13.62 -5.14 -3.28
C GLY A 34 12.57 -6.09 -2.69
N ALA A 35 12.25 -6.04 -1.40
CA ALA A 35 11.22 -6.88 -0.77
C ALA A 35 10.49 -6.18 0.39
N SER A 36 10.05 -4.92 0.19
CA SER A 36 9.28 -4.17 1.18
C SER A 36 9.92 -4.17 2.58
N PHE A 37 11.26 -4.04 2.62
CA PHE A 37 12.09 -4.11 3.82
C PHE A 37 12.01 -5.44 4.59
N ALA A 38 11.60 -6.55 3.98
CA ALA A 38 11.42 -7.83 4.66
C ALA A 38 12.48 -8.88 4.30
N GLY A 39 13.33 -8.63 3.30
CA GLY A 39 14.38 -9.57 2.90
C GLY A 39 15.57 -9.61 3.88
N ASP A 40 16.12 -10.79 4.12
CA ASP A 40 17.41 -10.99 4.81
C ASP A 40 18.08 -12.30 4.37
N ALA A 41 18.72 -12.26 3.21
CA ALA A 41 19.43 -13.39 2.62
C ALA A 41 20.70 -12.96 1.90
N LYS A 42 21.67 -13.87 1.79
CA LYS A 42 22.81 -13.75 0.88
C LYS A 42 22.58 -14.73 -0.25
N PHE A 43 22.47 -14.24 -1.47
CA PHE A 43 22.52 -15.07 -2.66
C PHE A 43 23.97 -15.16 -3.14
N ASP A 44 24.44 -16.36 -3.45
CA ASP A 44 25.78 -16.63 -3.92
C ASP A 44 25.73 -17.80 -4.90
N ASN A 45 25.99 -17.55 -6.17
CA ASN A 45 26.03 -18.58 -7.22
C ASN A 45 27.47 -18.90 -7.67
N GLY A 46 28.48 -18.50 -6.88
CA GLY A 46 29.90 -18.65 -7.21
C GLY A 46 30.45 -17.62 -8.21
N THR A 47 29.60 -16.86 -8.90
CA THR A 47 30.02 -15.79 -9.84
C THR A 47 29.54 -14.40 -9.41
N SER A 48 28.43 -14.33 -8.69
CA SER A 48 27.81 -13.10 -8.21
C SER A 48 27.32 -13.30 -6.79
N ILE A 49 27.52 -12.27 -5.97
CA ILE A 49 27.00 -12.22 -4.60
C ILE A 49 26.02 -11.06 -4.52
N LEU A 50 24.79 -11.35 -4.11
CA LEU A 50 23.76 -10.34 -3.84
C LEU A 50 23.38 -10.38 -2.36
N TYR A 51 23.23 -9.19 -1.79
CA TYR A 51 22.86 -9.00 -0.39
C TYR A 51 21.46 -8.40 -0.29
N PHE A 52 20.48 -9.24 0.02
CA PHE A 52 19.14 -8.79 0.36
C PHE A 52 19.10 -8.49 1.85
N ARG A 53 18.92 -7.21 2.20
CA ARG A 53 19.13 -6.69 3.56
C ARG A 53 17.97 -5.84 4.06
N GLY A 54 16.80 -5.93 3.45
CA GLY A 54 15.61 -5.16 3.80
C GLY A 54 15.34 -5.12 5.30
N GLN A 55 15.26 -6.28 5.96
CA GLN A 55 14.97 -6.35 7.40
C GLN A 55 16.05 -5.69 8.24
N LYS A 56 17.33 -5.84 7.85
CA LYS A 56 18.46 -5.22 8.55
C LYS A 56 18.50 -3.71 8.33
N ILE A 57 18.17 -3.25 7.12
CA ILE A 57 18.09 -1.82 6.77
C ILE A 57 16.96 -1.17 7.57
N TRP A 58 15.78 -1.78 7.61
CA TRP A 58 14.67 -1.34 8.45
C TRP A 58 15.08 -1.16 9.92
N GLN A 59 15.66 -2.20 10.51
CA GLN A 59 16.11 -2.16 11.89
C GLN A 59 17.16 -1.06 12.13
N ALA A 60 18.13 -0.92 11.22
CA ALA A 60 19.17 0.09 11.33
C ALA A 60 18.59 1.51 11.27
N ILE A 61 17.63 1.76 10.38
CA ILE A 61 16.96 3.06 10.26
C ILE A 61 16.19 3.39 11.54
N ILE A 62 15.36 2.47 12.05
CA ILE A 62 14.59 2.73 13.27
C ILE A 62 15.54 3.00 14.45
N ASN A 63 16.59 2.20 14.61
CA ASN A 63 17.58 2.39 15.67
C ASN A 63 18.32 3.75 15.60
N ASP A 64 18.58 4.26 14.40
CA ASP A 64 19.17 5.59 14.20
C ASP A 64 18.18 6.73 14.53
N LEU A 65 16.88 6.52 14.28
CA LEU A 65 15.83 7.52 14.54
C LEU A 65 15.42 7.59 16.02
N LEU A 66 15.50 6.49 16.76
CA LEU A 66 15.18 6.43 18.19
C LEU A 66 15.87 7.53 19.01
N PRO A 67 17.20 7.68 19.00
CA PRO A 67 17.88 8.75 19.75
C PRO A 67 17.63 10.15 19.18
N LYS A 68 17.24 10.27 17.90
CA LYS A 68 16.90 11.54 17.24
C LYS A 68 15.51 12.07 17.58
N GLY A 69 14.78 11.38 18.46
CA GLY A 69 13.52 11.84 19.03
C GLY A 69 12.37 10.86 18.87
N LEU A 70 12.50 9.83 18.02
CA LEU A 70 11.43 8.83 17.83
C LEU A 70 11.11 8.10 19.14
N SER A 71 12.12 7.83 19.98
CA SER A 71 11.95 7.23 21.32
C SER A 71 11.11 8.08 22.30
N LYS A 72 10.86 9.35 21.99
CA LYS A 72 10.06 10.28 22.80
C LYS A 72 8.74 10.66 22.12
N ALA A 73 8.42 10.04 20.99
CA ALA A 73 7.21 10.35 20.23
C ALA A 73 5.96 10.00 21.06
N LYS A 74 5.02 10.95 21.15
CA LYS A 74 3.68 10.72 21.74
C LYS A 74 2.68 10.19 20.72
N LYS A 75 2.94 10.46 19.45
CA LYS A 75 2.14 10.08 18.29
C LYS A 75 3.09 9.69 17.17
N ALA A 76 2.79 8.60 16.48
CA ALA A 76 3.54 8.15 15.33
C ALA A 76 2.59 7.58 14.28
N LEU A 77 2.95 7.75 13.01
CA LEU A 77 2.27 7.17 11.86
C LEU A 77 3.33 6.52 10.97
N LEU A 78 3.27 5.19 10.80
CA LEU A 78 4.03 4.51 9.76
C LEU A 78 3.20 4.52 8.48
N SER A 79 3.72 5.13 7.42
CA SER A 79 3.05 5.13 6.13
C SER A 79 4.01 4.85 4.98
N GLY A 80 3.47 4.34 3.89
CA GLY A 80 4.18 4.24 2.63
C GLY A 80 3.24 3.97 1.47
N CYS A 81 3.76 4.14 0.25
CA CYS A 81 3.06 3.79 -0.97
C CYS A 81 3.62 2.51 -1.62
N SER A 82 2.76 1.70 -2.26
CA SER A 82 3.16 0.61 -3.15
C SER A 82 3.94 -0.45 -2.38
N ALA A 83 5.18 -0.79 -2.77
CA ALA A 83 6.08 -1.61 -1.95
C ALA A 83 6.29 -1.04 -0.53
N GLY A 84 6.30 0.29 -0.35
CA GLY A 84 6.32 0.92 0.97
C GLY A 84 4.98 0.84 1.72
N GLY A 85 3.86 0.78 0.98
CA GLY A 85 2.54 0.50 1.54
C GLY A 85 2.44 -0.94 2.01
N LEU A 86 3.00 -1.87 1.24
CA LEU A 86 3.17 -3.26 1.62
C LEU A 86 4.10 -3.39 2.83
N ALA A 87 5.21 -2.65 2.86
CA ALA A 87 6.10 -2.60 4.02
C ALA A 87 5.35 -2.13 5.28
N SER A 88 4.37 -1.25 5.15
CA SER A 88 3.54 -0.86 6.30
C SER A 88 2.74 -2.04 6.85
N PHE A 89 2.21 -2.96 6.02
CA PHE A 89 1.58 -4.19 6.52
C PHE A 89 2.59 -5.10 7.24
N LEU A 90 3.78 -5.28 6.67
CA LEU A 90 4.79 -6.20 7.20
C LEU A 90 5.43 -5.71 8.51
N HIS A 91 5.61 -4.40 8.66
CA HIS A 91 6.40 -3.82 9.76
C HIS A 91 5.57 -3.06 10.80
N CYS A 92 4.25 -2.95 10.66
CA CYS A 92 3.45 -2.08 11.54
C CYS A 92 3.55 -2.42 13.04
N ASP A 93 3.36 -3.70 13.39
CA ASP A 93 3.44 -4.14 14.79
C ASP A 93 4.89 -4.09 15.32
N ASN A 94 5.86 -4.38 14.44
CA ASN A 94 7.28 -4.24 14.77
C ASN A 94 7.68 -2.77 15.00
N PHE A 95 7.20 -1.82 14.19
CA PHE A 95 7.40 -0.39 14.40
C PHE A 95 6.83 0.07 15.75
N THR A 96 5.62 -0.39 16.06
CA THR A 96 4.93 -0.05 17.31
C THR A 96 5.69 -0.54 18.54
N SER A 97 6.38 -1.69 18.46
CA SER A 97 7.15 -2.22 19.59
C SER A 97 8.41 -1.42 19.94
N PHE A 98 8.93 -0.60 19.02
CA PHE A 98 10.06 0.31 19.30
C PHE A 98 9.66 1.60 20.01
N LEU A 99 8.37 1.92 20.06
CA LEU A 99 7.86 3.19 20.55
C LEU A 99 7.40 3.09 22.01
N PRO A 100 7.31 4.22 22.74
CA PRO A 100 6.78 4.23 24.09
C PRO A 100 5.40 3.59 24.18
N GLN A 101 5.15 2.79 25.22
CA GLN A 101 3.87 2.09 25.41
C GLN A 101 2.65 3.02 25.48
N ASN A 102 2.86 4.27 25.90
CA ASN A 102 1.83 5.30 25.96
C ASN A 102 1.72 6.15 24.68
N ALA A 103 2.52 5.88 23.65
CA ALA A 103 2.44 6.55 22.37
C ALA A 103 1.23 6.06 21.57
N SER A 104 0.56 6.97 20.88
CA SER A 104 -0.46 6.60 19.90
C SER A 104 0.21 6.28 18.57
N VAL A 105 0.36 5.00 18.27
CA VAL A 105 0.95 4.52 17.02
C VAL A 105 -0.14 3.95 16.13
N LYS A 106 -0.14 4.36 14.86
CA LYS A 106 -1.02 3.81 13.84
C LYS A 106 -0.24 3.62 12.53
N CYS A 107 -0.76 2.84 11.61
CA CYS A 107 -0.13 2.61 10.30
C CYS A 107 -1.10 2.87 9.16
N LEU A 108 -0.58 3.30 8.02
CA LEU A 108 -1.31 3.63 6.81
C LEU A 108 -0.64 2.92 5.63
N SER A 109 -1.39 2.12 4.88
CA SER A 109 -0.94 1.63 3.58
C SER A 109 -1.65 2.40 2.48
N ASP A 110 -0.88 3.00 1.60
CA ASP A 110 -1.35 3.62 0.36
C ASP A 110 -0.97 2.73 -0.82
N ALA A 111 -1.96 2.28 -1.61
CA ALA A 111 -1.74 1.42 -2.77
C ALA A 111 -0.90 0.15 -2.47
N GLY A 112 -0.89 -0.31 -1.22
CA GLY A 112 -0.10 -1.45 -0.77
C GLY A 112 -0.90 -2.73 -0.56
N PHE A 113 -2.24 -2.67 -0.61
CA PHE A 113 -3.10 -3.86 -0.56
C PHE A 113 -3.13 -4.56 -1.93
N PHE A 114 -2.08 -5.35 -2.19
CA PHE A 114 -1.95 -6.19 -3.38
C PHE A 114 -2.80 -7.46 -3.23
N LEU A 115 -3.57 -7.78 -4.27
CA LEU A 115 -4.38 -8.99 -4.32
C LEU A 115 -3.60 -10.18 -4.85
N ASP A 116 -3.83 -11.35 -4.25
CA ASP A 116 -3.44 -12.62 -4.84
C ASP A 116 -4.61 -13.18 -5.66
N GLU A 117 -4.75 -12.56 -6.84
CA GLU A 117 -5.76 -12.88 -7.85
C GLU A 117 -5.11 -13.48 -9.10
N LYS A 118 -5.96 -14.07 -9.95
CA LYS A 118 -5.54 -14.56 -11.26
C LYS A 118 -5.48 -13.42 -12.28
N ASP A 119 -4.55 -13.53 -13.22
CA ASP A 119 -4.51 -12.67 -14.39
C ASP A 119 -5.61 -13.03 -15.41
N ILE A 120 -5.71 -12.26 -16.50
CA ILE A 120 -6.70 -12.49 -17.58
C ILE A 120 -6.49 -13.81 -18.34
N SER A 121 -5.37 -14.49 -18.14
CA SER A 121 -5.08 -15.83 -18.65
C SER A 121 -5.34 -16.92 -17.59
N LEU A 122 -5.95 -16.55 -16.47
CA LEU A 122 -6.31 -17.42 -15.33
C LEU A 122 -5.11 -17.99 -14.55
N ASN A 123 -3.93 -17.37 -14.67
CA ASN A 123 -2.73 -17.78 -13.95
C ASN A 123 -2.49 -16.93 -12.70
N HIS A 124 -1.91 -17.54 -11.66
CA HIS A 124 -1.46 -16.81 -10.46
C HIS A 124 -0.06 -16.20 -10.66
N SER A 125 0.10 -15.36 -11.70
CA SER A 125 1.39 -14.80 -12.10
C SER A 125 2.08 -14.02 -10.97
N MET A 126 1.32 -13.23 -10.21
CA MET A 126 1.89 -12.48 -9.07
C MET A 126 2.19 -13.33 -7.85
N ARG A 127 1.45 -14.41 -7.63
CA ARG A 127 1.77 -15.36 -6.56
C ARG A 127 3.11 -16.02 -6.86
N ALA A 128 3.31 -16.52 -8.09
CA ALA A 128 4.57 -17.09 -8.53
C ALA A 128 5.73 -16.09 -8.37
N PHE A 129 5.53 -14.83 -8.78
CA PHE A 129 6.51 -13.77 -8.59
C PHE A 129 6.87 -13.55 -7.10
N TYR A 130 5.88 -13.47 -6.20
CA TYR A 130 6.15 -13.31 -4.77
C TYR A 130 6.77 -14.55 -4.15
N GLU A 131 6.38 -15.77 -4.54
CA GLU A 131 7.02 -17.01 -4.10
C GLU A 131 8.53 -16.99 -4.43
N GLU A 132 8.89 -16.65 -5.67
CA GLU A 132 10.30 -16.53 -6.09
C GLU A 132 11.04 -15.43 -5.33
N LEU A 133 10.42 -14.26 -5.16
CA LEU A 133 11.00 -13.14 -4.41
C LEU A 133 11.25 -13.50 -2.94
N ILE A 134 10.29 -14.15 -2.29
CA ILE A 134 10.37 -14.58 -0.90
C ILE A 134 11.51 -15.59 -0.72
N ALA A 135 11.61 -16.56 -1.62
CA ALA A 135 12.66 -17.57 -1.60
C ALA A 135 14.05 -16.94 -1.83
N LEU A 136 14.18 -16.09 -2.86
CA LEU A 136 15.45 -15.44 -3.21
C LEU A 136 15.96 -14.53 -2.09
N GLN A 137 15.07 -13.76 -1.47
CA GLN A 137 15.43 -12.74 -0.48
C GLN A 137 15.31 -13.21 0.97
N GLY A 138 14.88 -14.46 1.20
CA GLY A 138 14.72 -15.04 2.54
C GLY A 138 13.72 -14.27 3.41
N VAL A 139 12.57 -13.92 2.83
CA VAL A 139 11.55 -13.07 3.47
C VAL A 139 10.73 -13.84 4.50
N GLU A 140 10.49 -15.13 4.30
CA GLU A 140 9.50 -15.92 5.06
C GLU A 140 9.68 -15.83 6.58
N LYS A 141 10.92 -15.89 7.06
CA LYS A 141 11.27 -15.77 8.50
C LYS A 141 10.90 -14.43 9.14
N ASN A 142 10.63 -13.41 8.32
CA ASN A 142 10.28 -12.05 8.75
C ASN A 142 8.78 -11.75 8.53
N LEU A 143 7.99 -12.71 8.02
CA LEU A 143 6.54 -12.57 7.91
C LEU A 143 5.87 -12.69 9.29
N HIS A 144 4.60 -12.29 9.35
CA HIS A 144 3.85 -12.35 10.61
C HIS A 144 3.67 -13.80 11.09
N GLU A 145 4.25 -14.13 12.24
CA GLU A 145 4.29 -15.49 12.79
C GLU A 145 2.89 -16.16 12.84
N ASN A 146 1.90 -15.50 13.45
CA ASN A 146 0.54 -16.05 13.52
C ASN A 146 -0.09 -16.32 12.13
N CYS A 147 0.23 -15.51 11.12
CA CYS A 147 -0.26 -15.75 9.77
C CYS A 147 0.39 -17.01 9.20
N THR A 148 1.73 -17.07 9.26
CA THR A 148 2.50 -18.19 8.72
C THR A 148 2.18 -19.53 9.41
N SER A 149 1.83 -19.50 10.70
CA SER A 149 1.40 -20.70 11.43
C SER A 149 -0.06 -21.10 11.17
N SER A 150 -0.90 -20.18 10.68
CA SER A 150 -2.33 -20.45 10.43
C SER A 150 -2.61 -20.97 9.03
N LEU A 151 -1.71 -20.73 8.06
CA LEU A 151 -1.89 -21.11 6.66
C LEU A 151 -1.03 -22.32 6.28
N HIS A 152 -1.56 -23.16 5.39
CA HIS A 152 -0.80 -24.27 4.81
C HIS A 152 0.36 -23.78 3.93
N TYR A 153 0.24 -22.59 3.34
CA TYR A 153 1.25 -21.96 2.48
C TYR A 153 1.73 -20.64 3.12
N PRO A 154 2.82 -20.65 3.91
CA PRO A 154 3.29 -19.49 4.66
C PRO A 154 3.63 -18.27 3.80
N HIS A 155 4.15 -18.47 2.59
CA HIS A 155 4.51 -17.39 1.67
C HIS A 155 3.31 -16.48 1.30
N LEU A 156 2.08 -16.99 1.39
CA LEU A 156 0.87 -16.20 1.15
C LEU A 156 0.75 -15.03 2.14
N CYS A 157 1.34 -15.13 3.33
CA CYS A 157 1.36 -14.05 4.31
C CYS A 157 2.16 -12.82 3.88
N PHE A 158 2.83 -12.85 2.73
CA PHE A 158 3.36 -11.64 2.11
C PHE A 158 2.25 -10.80 1.45
N PHE A 159 1.14 -11.40 1.01
CA PHE A 159 -0.01 -10.64 0.51
C PHE A 159 -0.84 -10.10 1.69
N PRO A 160 -1.18 -8.79 1.70
CA PRO A 160 -1.99 -8.20 2.76
C PRO A 160 -3.36 -8.84 2.94
N GLN A 161 -3.93 -9.45 1.89
CA GLN A 161 -5.22 -10.13 1.98
C GLN A 161 -5.24 -11.26 3.02
N TYR A 162 -4.09 -11.85 3.33
CA TYR A 162 -3.94 -12.88 4.36
C TYR A 162 -3.35 -12.34 5.66
N ALA A 163 -2.41 -11.39 5.59
CA ALA A 163 -1.72 -10.89 6.76
C ALA A 163 -2.53 -9.90 7.61
N LEU A 164 -3.47 -9.16 6.99
CA LEU A 164 -4.16 -8.04 7.62
C LEU A 164 -4.92 -8.40 8.90
N GLU A 165 -5.51 -9.59 8.98
CA GLU A 165 -6.27 -10.01 10.17
C GLU A 165 -5.40 -10.18 11.42
N PHE A 166 -4.09 -10.39 11.25
CA PHE A 166 -3.15 -10.63 12.34
C PHE A 166 -2.52 -9.35 12.90
N ILE A 167 -2.63 -8.22 12.18
CA ILE A 167 -2.07 -6.93 12.59
C ILE A 167 -2.86 -6.35 13.77
N LYS A 168 -2.17 -6.10 14.88
CA LYS A 168 -2.81 -5.62 16.14
C LYS A 168 -2.91 -4.10 16.21
N THR A 169 -1.95 -3.41 15.62
CA THR A 169 -1.87 -1.95 15.60
C THR A 169 -2.98 -1.37 14.69
N PRO A 170 -3.64 -0.26 15.08
CA PRO A 170 -4.64 0.37 14.24
C PRO A 170 -4.09 0.69 12.83
N PHE A 171 -4.83 0.26 11.82
CA PHE A 171 -4.37 0.31 10.43
C PHE A 171 -5.36 1.05 9.53
N PHE A 172 -4.87 1.83 8.59
CA PHE A 172 -5.68 2.48 7.55
C PHE A 172 -5.29 1.97 6.17
N ILE A 173 -6.30 1.65 5.36
CA ILE A 173 -6.12 1.17 3.99
C ILE A 173 -6.61 2.25 3.04
N LEU A 174 -5.67 2.89 2.35
CA LEU A 174 -5.92 3.77 1.22
C LEU A 174 -5.56 3.00 -0.04
N ASN A 175 -6.54 2.64 -0.85
CA ASN A 175 -6.28 1.88 -2.07
C ASN A 175 -7.27 2.32 -3.15
N SER A 176 -6.82 2.44 -4.39
CA SER A 176 -7.76 2.47 -5.51
C SER A 176 -8.32 1.06 -5.75
N ALA A 177 -9.61 0.96 -6.02
CA ALA A 177 -10.25 -0.26 -6.51
C ALA A 177 -9.77 -0.68 -7.90
N TYR A 178 -9.21 0.25 -8.66
CA TYR A 178 -8.63 0.07 -9.99
C TYR A 178 -7.16 0.54 -9.98
N ASP A 179 -6.41 0.09 -8.98
CA ASP A 179 -5.00 0.45 -8.83
C ASP A 179 -4.23 0.15 -10.12
N VAL A 180 -3.60 1.19 -10.69
CA VAL A 180 -3.00 1.08 -12.03
C VAL A 180 -1.81 0.14 -12.07
N TYR A 181 -1.07 -0.02 -10.96
CA TYR A 181 0.01 -1.00 -10.90
C TYR A 181 -0.57 -2.41 -10.92
N GLN A 182 -1.59 -2.69 -10.10
CA GLN A 182 -2.25 -3.99 -10.11
C GLN A 182 -2.89 -4.29 -11.47
N PHE A 183 -3.56 -3.31 -12.08
CA PHE A 183 -4.11 -3.46 -13.41
C PHE A 183 -3.03 -3.81 -14.44
N HIS A 184 -1.94 -3.04 -14.50
CA HIS A 184 -0.94 -3.16 -15.57
C HIS A 184 0.01 -4.34 -15.40
N HIS A 185 0.31 -4.74 -14.16
CA HIS A 185 1.36 -5.72 -13.85
C HIS A 185 0.84 -7.00 -13.20
N MET A 186 -0.38 -7.01 -12.66
CA MET A 186 -0.93 -8.17 -11.96
C MET A 186 -2.11 -8.79 -12.70
N LEU A 187 -3.14 -7.99 -13.01
CA LEU A 187 -4.34 -8.45 -13.71
C LEU A 187 -4.06 -8.66 -15.21
N VAL A 188 -3.35 -7.72 -15.82
CA VAL A 188 -3.02 -7.76 -17.26
C VAL A 188 -1.51 -7.60 -17.47
N PRO A 189 -0.65 -8.50 -16.96
CA PRO A 189 0.78 -8.42 -17.26
C PRO A 189 1.03 -8.59 -18.78
N PRO A 190 2.18 -8.12 -19.31
CA PRO A 190 2.55 -8.32 -20.72
C PRO A 190 2.50 -9.79 -21.18
N THR A 191 2.79 -10.72 -20.28
CA THR A 191 2.74 -12.17 -20.53
C THR A 191 1.31 -12.70 -20.71
N ALA A 192 0.29 -12.00 -20.19
CA ALA A 192 -1.12 -12.36 -20.34
C ALA A 192 -1.83 -11.62 -21.48
N ASP A 193 -1.24 -10.55 -22.03
CA ASP A 193 -1.77 -9.78 -23.17
C ASP A 193 -0.81 -9.74 -24.36
N LEU A 194 -0.44 -10.92 -24.87
CA LEU A 194 0.54 -11.08 -25.95
C LEU A 194 0.18 -10.34 -27.25
N HIS A 195 -1.10 -10.05 -27.46
CA HIS A 195 -1.60 -9.34 -28.65
C HIS A 195 -1.88 -7.85 -28.39
N GLY A 196 -1.59 -7.34 -27.19
CA GLY A 196 -1.76 -5.92 -26.86
C GLY A 196 -3.21 -5.44 -26.89
N ARG A 197 -4.19 -6.33 -26.63
CA ARG A 197 -5.62 -6.00 -26.69
C ARG A 197 -6.03 -5.00 -25.62
N TRP A 198 -5.27 -4.93 -24.53
CA TRP A 198 -5.51 -4.03 -23.41
C TRP A 198 -4.72 -2.73 -23.47
N ASN A 199 -3.82 -2.56 -24.46
CA ASN A 199 -2.96 -1.37 -24.53
C ASN A 199 -3.75 -0.06 -24.51
N HIS A 200 -4.84 0.05 -25.27
CA HIS A 200 -5.67 1.26 -25.27
C HIS A 200 -6.38 1.47 -23.93
N CYS A 201 -6.95 0.41 -23.35
CA CYS A 201 -7.63 0.45 -22.04
C CYS A 201 -6.68 0.79 -20.87
N LYS A 202 -5.42 0.36 -20.95
CA LYS A 202 -4.37 0.70 -19.97
C LYS A 202 -3.93 2.16 -20.07
N LEU A 203 -3.94 2.74 -21.27
CA LEU A 203 -3.58 4.14 -21.48
C LEU A 203 -4.75 5.09 -21.16
N ASP A 204 -5.97 4.66 -21.47
CA ASP A 204 -7.20 5.42 -21.26
C ASP A 204 -8.36 4.47 -20.88
N PRO A 205 -8.87 4.53 -19.64
CA PRO A 205 -9.98 3.70 -19.17
C PRO A 205 -11.28 3.95 -19.92
N VAL A 206 -11.43 5.10 -20.59
CA VAL A 206 -12.57 5.38 -21.48
C VAL A 206 -12.50 4.50 -22.74
N ALA A 207 -11.30 4.10 -23.17
CA ALA A 207 -11.08 3.24 -24.32
C ALA A 207 -11.28 1.73 -24.02
N CYS A 208 -11.58 1.36 -22.76
CA CYS A 208 -11.92 -0.01 -22.41
C CYS A 208 -13.24 -0.43 -23.06
N ASN A 209 -13.25 -1.56 -23.77
CA ASN A 209 -14.48 -2.14 -24.26
C ASN A 209 -15.32 -2.76 -23.12
N PRO A 210 -16.61 -3.08 -23.35
CA PRO A 210 -17.48 -3.60 -22.28
C PRO A 210 -16.96 -4.86 -21.57
N ASN A 211 -16.24 -5.74 -22.27
CA ASN A 211 -15.67 -6.94 -21.66
C ASN A 211 -14.47 -6.60 -20.77
N GLN A 212 -13.59 -5.71 -21.22
CA GLN A 212 -12.46 -5.22 -20.41
C GLN A 212 -12.95 -4.52 -19.15
N LEU A 213 -13.96 -3.65 -19.30
CA LEU A 213 -14.57 -2.99 -18.17
C LEU A 213 -15.20 -4.00 -17.21
N SER A 214 -15.92 -5.02 -17.70
CA SER A 214 -16.49 -6.07 -16.85
C SER A 214 -15.43 -6.82 -16.04
N ILE A 215 -14.26 -7.08 -16.62
CA ILE A 215 -13.13 -7.73 -15.92
C ILE A 215 -12.58 -6.80 -14.82
N LEU A 216 -12.41 -5.51 -15.11
CA LEU A 216 -12.01 -4.51 -14.11
C LEU A 216 -13.05 -4.40 -12.97
N GLN A 217 -14.34 -4.51 -13.28
CA GLN A 217 -15.39 -4.56 -12.26
C GLN A 217 -15.32 -5.83 -11.39
N GLY A 218 -14.94 -6.96 -12.00
CA GLY A 218 -14.63 -8.19 -11.28
C GLY A 218 -13.48 -7.97 -10.28
N PHE A 219 -12.36 -7.42 -10.76
CA PHE A 219 -11.20 -7.12 -9.91
C PHE A 219 -11.53 -6.21 -8.72
N ARG A 220 -12.33 -5.15 -8.94
CA ARG A 220 -12.85 -4.32 -7.85
C ARG A 220 -13.66 -5.15 -6.84
N LYS A 221 -14.55 -6.02 -7.31
CA LYS A 221 -15.39 -6.85 -6.44
C LYS A 221 -14.54 -7.80 -5.60
N ASP A 222 -13.47 -8.34 -6.17
CA ASP A 222 -12.54 -9.22 -5.48
C ASP A 222 -11.78 -8.46 -4.38
N MET A 223 -11.32 -7.23 -4.65
CA MET A 223 -10.74 -6.36 -3.63
C MET A 223 -11.69 -6.12 -2.46
N LEU A 224 -12.93 -5.73 -2.75
CA LEU A 224 -13.94 -5.48 -1.71
C LEU A 224 -14.30 -6.74 -0.94
N THR A 225 -14.25 -7.90 -1.58
CA THR A 225 -14.47 -9.20 -0.94
C THR A 225 -13.33 -9.52 0.03
N ALA A 226 -12.07 -9.36 -0.39
CA ALA A 226 -10.89 -9.54 0.47
C ALA A 226 -10.91 -8.59 1.68
N LEU A 227 -11.39 -7.35 1.51
CA LEU A 227 -11.49 -6.36 2.58
C LEU A 227 -12.74 -6.49 3.45
N LYS A 228 -13.70 -7.37 3.10
CA LYS A 228 -15.02 -7.43 3.75
C LYS A 228 -14.94 -7.68 5.26
N GLN A 229 -14.06 -8.58 5.70
CA GLN A 229 -13.90 -8.88 7.12
C GLN A 229 -13.36 -7.66 7.89
N PHE A 230 -12.32 -7.01 7.38
CA PHE A 230 -11.76 -5.80 7.97
C PHE A 230 -12.78 -4.65 8.00
N TYR A 231 -13.52 -4.46 6.91
CA TYR A 231 -14.60 -3.47 6.83
C TYR A 231 -15.70 -3.73 7.87
N THR A 232 -16.09 -4.97 8.07
CA THR A 232 -17.21 -5.32 8.96
C THR A 232 -16.81 -5.29 10.44
N TYR A 233 -15.65 -5.87 10.78
CA TYR A 233 -15.32 -6.19 12.17
C TYR A 233 -14.28 -5.27 12.81
N SER A 234 -13.40 -4.63 12.04
CA SER A 234 -12.38 -3.75 12.63
C SER A 234 -13.01 -2.48 13.18
N ARG A 235 -12.90 -2.24 14.49
CA ARG A 235 -13.40 -1.01 15.14
C ARG A 235 -12.37 0.11 15.20
N ARG A 236 -11.09 -0.22 15.02
CA ARG A 236 -9.96 0.72 15.10
C ARG A 236 -9.32 1.00 13.74
N GLY A 237 -9.65 0.20 12.73
CA GLY A 237 -9.17 0.38 11.38
C GLY A 237 -9.97 1.41 10.60
N GLY A 238 -9.33 2.04 9.62
CA GLY A 238 -9.96 2.94 8.67
C GLY A 238 -9.70 2.50 7.24
N MET A 239 -10.51 3.00 6.32
CA MET A 239 -10.44 2.61 4.92
C MET A 239 -10.93 3.73 4.01
N PHE A 240 -10.27 3.89 2.87
CA PHE A 240 -10.67 4.78 1.79
C PHE A 240 -10.39 4.08 0.47
N ILE A 241 -11.43 3.45 -0.10
CA ILE A 241 -11.37 2.77 -1.39
C ILE A 241 -12.07 3.63 -2.42
N ASN A 242 -11.32 4.34 -3.27
CA ASN A 242 -11.88 5.12 -4.36
C ASN A 242 -11.88 4.35 -5.69
N SER A 243 -12.60 4.88 -6.67
CA SER A 243 -12.72 4.27 -7.99
C SER A 243 -11.89 4.97 -9.07
N CYS A 244 -10.88 5.72 -8.66
CA CYS A 244 -9.96 6.40 -9.58
C CYS A 244 -8.92 5.43 -10.10
N PHE A 245 -8.53 5.51 -11.37
CA PHE A 245 -7.34 4.82 -11.84
C PHE A 245 -6.11 5.56 -11.30
N ALA A 246 -5.52 5.08 -10.20
CA ALA A 246 -4.41 5.77 -9.54
C ALA A 246 -3.51 4.79 -8.78
N HIS A 247 -2.29 5.22 -8.50
CA HIS A 247 -1.32 4.52 -7.64
C HIS A 247 -0.52 5.58 -6.88
N CYS A 248 -0.32 5.40 -5.57
CA CYS A 248 0.29 6.41 -4.67
C CYS A 248 -0.45 7.75 -4.57
N GLN A 249 -1.41 7.83 -3.66
CA GLN A 249 -2.33 8.97 -3.56
C GLN A 249 -2.09 9.88 -2.35
N SER A 250 -1.41 9.39 -1.30
CA SER A 250 -1.22 10.13 -0.05
C SER A 250 -0.09 11.17 -0.12
N GLU A 251 0.89 10.93 -0.97
CA GLU A 251 2.06 11.81 -1.10
C GLU A 251 1.96 12.82 -2.25
N SER A 252 0.98 12.67 -3.16
CA SER A 252 0.68 13.68 -4.16
C SER A 252 -0.30 14.71 -3.59
N GLN A 253 -0.02 16.00 -3.80
CA GLN A 253 -0.93 17.05 -3.32
C GLN A 253 -2.27 17.03 -4.05
N ASP A 254 -2.25 16.71 -5.34
CA ASP A 254 -3.42 16.72 -6.23
C ASP A 254 -4.47 15.71 -5.78
N THR A 255 -4.07 14.60 -5.17
CA THR A 255 -4.98 13.59 -4.63
C THR A 255 -5.21 13.73 -3.12
N TRP A 256 -4.25 14.33 -2.39
CA TRP A 256 -4.33 14.45 -0.94
C TRP A 256 -5.35 15.51 -0.48
N LEU A 257 -5.13 16.78 -0.86
CA LEU A 257 -5.90 17.94 -0.41
C LEU A 257 -5.69 19.16 -1.32
N ALA A 258 -5.92 18.99 -2.62
CA ALA A 258 -6.13 20.06 -3.58
C ALA A 258 -7.62 20.43 -3.67
N ILE A 259 -7.93 21.54 -4.32
CA ILE A 259 -9.32 22.04 -4.48
C ILE A 259 -10.17 21.01 -5.22
N ASP A 260 -9.59 20.40 -6.25
CA ASP A 260 -10.19 19.43 -7.15
C ASP A 260 -9.77 17.99 -6.84
N SER A 261 -9.20 17.70 -5.66
CA SER A 261 -8.85 16.32 -5.28
C SER A 261 -10.04 15.36 -5.38
N PRO A 262 -9.79 14.09 -5.72
CA PRO A 262 -10.83 13.07 -5.73
C PRO A 262 -11.50 12.92 -4.35
N ARG A 263 -12.81 12.64 -4.36
CA ARG A 263 -13.65 12.59 -3.15
C ARG A 263 -14.56 11.39 -3.15
N VAL A 264 -14.54 10.65 -2.04
CA VAL A 264 -15.52 9.61 -1.76
C VAL A 264 -16.47 10.12 -0.69
N ASN A 265 -17.78 10.09 -0.95
CA ASN A 265 -18.80 10.62 -0.05
C ASN A 265 -18.49 12.06 0.40
N ASN A 266 -18.04 12.90 -0.53
CA ASN A 266 -17.62 14.29 -0.33
C ASN A 266 -16.40 14.50 0.60
N LYS A 267 -15.63 13.45 0.91
CA LYS A 267 -14.40 13.55 1.71
C LYS A 267 -13.16 13.33 0.86
N THR A 268 -12.16 14.17 1.08
CA THR A 268 -10.81 13.97 0.56
C THR A 268 -10.07 12.88 1.34
N ILE A 269 -8.96 12.40 0.76
CA ILE A 269 -8.05 11.46 1.41
C ILE A 269 -7.49 12.07 2.73
N ALA A 270 -7.09 13.34 2.72
CA ALA A 270 -6.55 14.00 3.90
C ALA A 270 -7.55 14.08 5.06
N GLU A 271 -8.80 14.47 4.77
CA GLU A 271 -9.87 14.50 5.77
C GLU A 271 -10.12 13.12 6.36
N ALA A 272 -10.27 12.11 5.49
CA ALA A 272 -10.54 10.73 5.87
C ALA A 272 -9.45 10.16 6.82
N ILE A 273 -8.18 10.31 6.45
CA ILE A 273 -7.04 9.81 7.25
C ILE A 273 -6.87 10.62 8.53
N GLY A 274 -7.01 11.94 8.47
CA GLY A 274 -6.92 12.81 9.64
C GLY A 274 -7.98 12.49 10.69
N ASP A 275 -9.23 12.38 10.24
CA ASP A 275 -10.37 11.97 11.05
C ASP A 275 -10.13 10.64 11.76
N TRP A 276 -9.66 9.63 11.02
CA TRP A 276 -9.36 8.32 11.58
C TRP A 276 -8.16 8.38 12.54
N TYR A 277 -7.08 9.06 12.16
CA TYR A 277 -5.87 9.11 12.96
C TYR A 277 -6.13 9.75 14.33
N PHE A 278 -6.86 10.87 14.35
CA PHE A 278 -7.21 11.56 15.59
C PHE A 278 -8.49 11.05 16.25
N SER A 279 -9.05 9.95 15.75
CA SER A 279 -10.26 9.29 16.29
C SER A 279 -11.46 10.25 16.37
N ARG A 280 -11.59 11.17 15.41
CA ARG A 280 -12.71 12.12 15.32
C ARG A 280 -13.99 11.43 14.85
N ARG A 281 -13.86 10.43 13.97
CA ARG A 281 -14.96 9.63 13.42
C ARG A 281 -14.46 8.29 12.91
N ILE A 282 -15.37 7.35 12.71
CA ILE A 282 -15.11 6.11 11.97
C ILE A 282 -15.03 6.50 10.48
N THR A 283 -13.91 6.16 9.85
CA THR A 283 -13.69 6.44 8.42
C THR A 283 -13.54 5.12 7.66
N LYS A 284 -14.59 4.68 6.98
CA LYS A 284 -14.57 3.54 6.07
C LYS A 284 -15.34 3.91 4.81
N GLU A 285 -14.68 4.62 3.93
CA GLU A 285 -15.24 5.11 2.68
C GLU A 285 -14.98 4.10 1.56
N ILE A 286 -16.04 3.73 0.85
CA ILE A 286 -15.97 2.90 -0.36
C ILE A 286 -16.78 3.62 -1.43
N ASP A 287 -16.15 3.86 -2.56
CA ASP A 287 -16.74 4.54 -3.68
C ASP A 287 -17.62 3.63 -4.55
N CYS A 288 -18.46 4.21 -5.40
CA CYS A 288 -19.24 3.49 -6.40
C CYS A 288 -18.34 2.93 -7.50
N ALA A 289 -18.83 2.05 -8.40
CA ALA A 289 -18.01 1.50 -9.48
C ALA A 289 -17.72 2.53 -10.58
N TYR A 290 -16.49 2.56 -11.12
CA TYR A 290 -16.14 3.40 -12.29
C TYR A 290 -17.16 3.19 -13.42
N PRO A 291 -17.60 4.25 -14.14
CA PRO A 291 -17.08 5.62 -14.14
C PRO A 291 -17.89 6.62 -13.30
N CYS A 292 -18.45 6.20 -12.15
CA CYS A 292 -19.36 7.05 -11.41
C CYS A 292 -18.72 8.29 -10.73
N ASP A 293 -17.46 8.20 -10.29
CA ASP A 293 -16.79 9.28 -9.58
C ASP A 293 -16.14 10.24 -10.59
N THR A 294 -16.81 11.37 -10.77
CA THR A 294 -16.38 12.44 -11.69
C THR A 294 -15.27 13.32 -11.12
N THR A 295 -14.88 13.13 -9.86
CA THR A 295 -13.77 13.86 -9.22
C THR A 295 -12.41 13.19 -9.45
N CYS A 296 -12.40 11.96 -9.97
CA CYS A 296 -11.18 11.23 -10.25
C CYS A 296 -10.35 11.88 -11.37
N HIS A 297 -9.07 12.13 -11.09
CA HIS A 297 -8.11 12.60 -12.09
C HIS A 297 -7.62 11.50 -13.03
N ASN A 298 -7.73 10.23 -12.63
CA ASN A 298 -7.19 9.06 -13.33
C ASN A 298 -5.70 9.23 -13.69
N LEU A 299 -4.84 9.02 -12.70
CA LEU A 299 -3.39 9.15 -12.78
C LEU A 299 -2.75 7.89 -13.37
N ILE A 300 -2.71 7.83 -14.69
CA ILE A 300 -2.16 6.69 -15.43
C ILE A 300 -0.75 7.03 -15.89
N PRO A 301 0.28 6.25 -15.48
CA PRO A 301 1.63 6.44 -15.97
C PRO A 301 1.68 6.24 -17.49
N LEU A 302 2.34 7.15 -18.19
CA LEU A 302 2.72 6.93 -19.57
C LEU A 302 3.71 5.76 -19.62
N ALA A 303 3.45 4.80 -20.51
CA ALA A 303 4.30 3.63 -20.75
C ALA A 303 5.65 4.03 -21.36
#